data_AF-A0A3C0B8W6-F1
#
_entry.id   AF-A0A3C0B8W6-F1
#
_cell.length_a   1.000
_cell.length_b   1.000
_cell.length_c   1.000
_cell.angle_alpha   90.00
_cell.angle_beta   90.00
_cell.angle_gamma   90.00
#
_symmetry.space_group_name_H-M   'P 1'
#
loop_
_entity.id
_entity.type
_entity.pdbx_description
1 polymer ?
#
loop_
_entity_poly.entity_id
_entity_poly.type
_entity_poly.pdbx_seq_one_letter_code
_entity_poly.pdbx_strand_id
1 'polypeptide(L)'
;MRTSTKIFTPLHRGLHWGTALLMTVLFITGFLRINWMGKKAILGAIEKNMQGIDLTNEQTIVTVKSILDPMWQWHVYAAYVFFVIIAVRIIYMLVK
;
A
#
# COMPACT_ATOMS: atom_id res chain seq x y z
N MET A 1 40.93 -17.45 -4.97
CA MET A 1 39.66 -16.69 -4.85
C MET A 1 38.53 -17.56 -5.36
N ARG A 2 37.57 -17.98 -4.52
CA ARG A 2 36.31 -18.56 -5.02
C ARG A 2 35.49 -17.42 -5.62
N THR A 3 35.60 -17.19 -6.91
CA THR A 3 34.63 -16.36 -7.65
C THR A 3 33.34 -17.18 -7.78
N SER A 4 32.56 -17.20 -6.71
CA SER A 4 31.23 -17.79 -6.72
C SER A 4 30.29 -16.87 -7.51
N THR A 5 30.33 -16.95 -8.84
CA THR A 5 29.29 -16.39 -9.71
C THR A 5 28.02 -17.23 -9.55
N LYS A 6 27.32 -17.08 -8.41
CA LYS A 6 25.96 -17.62 -8.27
C LYS A 6 25.05 -16.84 -9.22
N ILE A 7 24.83 -17.40 -10.41
CA ILE A 7 23.90 -16.83 -11.38
C ILE A 7 22.49 -17.06 -10.82
N PHE A 8 21.86 -16.00 -10.31
CA PHE A 8 20.47 -16.06 -9.90
C PHE A 8 19.60 -16.32 -11.12
N THR A 9 18.74 -17.34 -11.04
CA THR A 9 17.75 -17.62 -12.08
C THR A 9 16.86 -16.41 -12.34
N PRO A 10 16.34 -16.23 -13.57
CA PRO A 10 15.34 -15.21 -13.87
C PRO A 10 14.16 -15.20 -12.89
N LEU A 11 13.68 -16.38 -12.47
CA LEU A 11 12.59 -16.52 -11.49
C LEU A 11 12.95 -15.91 -10.12
N HIS A 12 14.12 -16.23 -9.57
CA HIS A 12 14.61 -15.60 -8.32
C HIS A 12 14.67 -14.08 -8.42
N ARG A 13 15.17 -13.54 -9.55
CA ARG A 13 15.24 -12.09 -9.78
C ARG A 13 13.84 -11.48 -9.88
N GLY A 14 12.92 -12.13 -10.60
CA GLY A 14 11.53 -11.70 -10.71
C GLY A 14 10.82 -11.65 -9.36
N LEU A 15 10.95 -12.68 -8.53
CA LEU A 15 10.38 -12.70 -7.18
C LEU A 15 10.97 -11.58 -6.29
N HIS A 16 12.28 -11.34 -6.37
CA HIS A 16 12.93 -10.27 -5.61
C HIS A 16 12.42 -8.88 -6.01
N TRP A 17 12.42 -8.57 -7.30
CA TRP A 17 11.94 -7.27 -7.80
C TRP A 17 10.43 -7.09 -7.59
N GLY A 18 9.63 -8.14 -7.73
CA GLY A 18 8.20 -8.11 -7.41
C GLY A 18 7.95 -7.78 -5.93
N THR A 19 8.76 -8.36 -5.03
CA THR A 19 8.72 -8.03 -3.60
C THR A 19 9.06 -6.56 -3.35
N ALA A 20 10.12 -6.05 -3.98
CA ALA A 20 10.56 -4.66 -3.83
C ALA A 20 9.52 -3.65 -4.34
N LEU A 21 8.87 -3.94 -5.47
CA LEU A 21 7.81 -3.11 -6.05
C LEU A 21 6.61 -3.04 -5.11
N LEU A 22 6.10 -4.18 -4.66
CA LEU A 22 4.94 -4.25 -3.77
C LEU A 22 5.21 -3.59 -2.41
N MET A 23 6.42 -3.80 -1.87
CA MET A 23 6.85 -3.13 -0.64
C MET A 23 6.83 -1.61 -0.80
N THR A 24 7.33 -1.10 -1.93
CA THR A 24 7.29 0.33 -2.25
C THR A 24 5.85 0.86 -2.31
N VAL A 25 4.94 0.14 -2.98
CA VAL A 25 3.52 0.51 -3.06
C VAL A 25 2.87 0.55 -1.66
N LEU A 26 3.12 -0.46 -0.83
CA LEU A 26 2.59 -0.54 0.53
C LEU A 26 3.10 0.60 1.41
N PHE A 27 4.38 0.96 1.30
CA PHE A 27 4.92 2.11 2.02
C PHE A 27 4.29 3.40 1.53
N ILE A 28 4.25 3.66 0.21
CA ILE A 28 3.67 4.89 -0.35
C ILE A 28 2.22 5.06 0.11
N THR A 29 1.40 4.01 -0.02
CA THR A 29 -0.01 4.05 0.39
C THR A 29 -0.19 4.24 1.90
N GLY A 30 0.67 3.62 2.73
CA GLY A 30 0.70 3.86 4.18
C GLY A 30 1.10 5.29 4.55
N PHE A 31 2.15 5.82 3.94
CA PHE A 31 2.60 7.21 4.16
C PHE A 31 1.58 8.23 3.71
N LEU A 32 0.97 8.01 2.53
CA LEU A 32 -0.09 8.86 1.98
C LEU A 32 -1.28 8.93 2.94
N ARG A 33 -1.66 7.80 3.56
CA ARG A 33 -2.75 7.74 4.54
C ARG A 33 -2.46 8.55 5.81
N ILE A 34 -1.25 8.43 6.34
CA ILE A 34 -0.90 9.08 7.62
C ILE A 34 -0.73 10.59 7.44
N ASN A 35 -0.08 11.01 6.36
CA ASN A 35 0.33 12.41 6.19
C ASN A 35 -0.66 13.24 5.37
N TRP A 36 -1.19 12.70 4.27
CA TRP A 36 -1.91 13.50 3.29
C TRP A 36 -3.41 13.27 3.31
N MET A 37 -3.83 12.01 3.42
CA MET A 37 -5.23 11.60 3.42
C MET A 37 -5.70 11.20 4.82
N GLY A 38 -5.13 11.79 5.86
CA GLY A 38 -5.66 11.60 7.21
C GLY A 38 -7.09 12.16 7.30
N LYS A 39 -7.94 11.55 8.14
CA LYS A 39 -9.32 12.05 8.36
C LYS A 39 -9.36 13.55 8.66
N LYS A 40 -8.41 14.04 9.46
CA LYS A 40 -8.27 15.47 9.82
C LYS A 40 -7.98 16.37 8.62
N ALA A 41 -7.11 15.93 7.70
CA ALA A 41 -6.75 16.70 6.51
C ALA A 41 -7.96 16.82 5.56
N ILE A 42 -8.71 15.73 5.39
CA ILE A 42 -9.92 15.74 4.56
C ILE A 42 -11.02 16.57 5.22
N LEU A 43 -11.22 16.44 6.55
CA LEU A 43 -12.17 17.27 7.29
C LEU A 43 -11.88 18.77 7.15
N GLY A 44 -10.62 19.18 7.38
CA GLY A 44 -10.22 20.58 7.21
C GLY A 44 -10.38 21.07 5.76
N ALA A 45 -10.18 20.21 4.76
CA ALA A 45 -10.46 20.55 3.37
C ALA A 45 -11.96 20.71 3.08
N ILE A 46 -12.82 19.87 3.66
CA ILE A 46 -14.28 19.98 3.52
C ILE A 46 -14.77 21.27 4.18
N GLU A 47 -14.40 21.50 5.45
CA GLU A 47 -14.78 22.71 6.21
C GLU A 47 -14.35 24.00 5.50
N LYS A 48 -13.15 24.02 4.91
CA LYS A 48 -12.65 25.18 4.16
C LYS A 48 -13.43 25.44 2.87
N ASN A 49 -13.87 24.40 2.16
CA ASN A 49 -14.50 24.54 0.83
C ASN A 49 -16.04 24.56 0.89
N MET A 50 -16.66 24.16 2.00
CA MET A 50 -18.12 24.11 2.18
C MET A 50 -18.64 25.18 3.14
N GLN A 51 -17.98 26.34 3.22
CA GLN A 51 -18.46 27.47 4.02
C GLN A 51 -19.89 27.85 3.58
N GLY A 52 -20.87 27.60 4.45
CA GLY A 52 -22.29 27.89 4.21
C GLY A 52 -23.20 26.67 4.04
N ILE A 53 -22.67 25.45 4.05
CA ILE A 53 -23.45 24.20 4.07
C ILE A 53 -23.21 23.51 5.40
N ASP A 54 -24.25 23.41 6.23
CA ASP A 54 -24.18 22.76 7.55
C ASP A 54 -24.30 21.24 7.35
N LEU A 55 -23.18 20.60 6.99
CA LEU A 55 -23.13 19.14 6.94
C LEU A 55 -23.14 18.60 8.37
N THR A 56 -24.09 17.71 8.65
CA THR A 56 -24.11 16.99 9.93
C THR A 56 -22.81 16.19 10.08
N ASN A 57 -22.28 16.11 11.30
CA ASN A 57 -21.04 15.38 11.61
C ASN A 57 -21.02 13.94 11.04
N GLU A 58 -22.18 13.28 11.01
CA GLU A 58 -22.34 11.94 10.44
C GLU A 58 -22.12 11.92 8.92
N GLN A 59 -22.72 12.84 8.17
CA GLN A 59 -22.53 12.94 6.71
C GLN A 59 -21.08 13.21 6.34
N THR A 60 -20.40 14.05 7.11
CA THR A 60 -18.98 14.36 6.90
C THR A 60 -18.10 13.12 7.15
N ILE A 61 -18.35 12.38 8.24
CA ILE A 61 -17.60 11.15 8.54
C ILE A 61 -17.80 10.08 7.46
N VAL A 62 -19.04 9.90 6.98
CA VAL A 62 -19.35 8.94 5.91
C VAL A 62 -18.61 9.30 4.63
N THR A 63 -18.61 10.58 4.25
CA THR A 63 -17.93 11.09 3.05
C THR A 63 -16.42 10.91 3.14
N VAL A 64 -15.81 11.25 4.29
CA VAL A 64 -14.38 11.03 4.50
C VAL A 64 -14.02 9.55 4.39
N LYS A 65 -14.85 8.66 4.95
CA LYS A 65 -14.64 7.21 4.84
C LYS A 65 -14.74 6.72 3.39
N SER A 66 -15.72 7.17 2.62
CA SER A 66 -15.90 6.74 1.23
C SER A 66 -14.75 7.17 0.33
N ILE A 67 -14.09 8.30 0.62
CA ILE A 67 -12.88 8.75 -0.09
C ILE A 67 -11.67 7.86 0.25
N LEU A 68 -11.56 7.45 1.52
CA LEU A 68 -10.43 6.65 2.00
C LEU A 68 -10.52 5.16 1.67
N ASP A 69 -11.74 4.65 1.54
CA ASP A 69 -11.97 3.21 1.35
C ASP A 69 -11.30 2.66 0.08
N PRO A 70 -11.42 3.27 -1.12
CA PRO A 70 -10.78 2.75 -2.33
C PRO A 70 -9.26 2.59 -2.19
N MET A 71 -8.57 3.59 -1.63
CA MET A 71 -7.13 3.51 -1.40
C MET A 71 -6.78 2.39 -0.41
N TRP A 72 -7.59 2.21 0.63
CA TRP A 72 -7.39 1.14 1.61
C TRP A 72 -7.58 -0.25 0.99
N GLN A 73 -8.59 -0.45 0.14
CA GLN A 73 -8.78 -1.71 -0.57
C GLN A 73 -7.56 -2.03 -1.44
N TRP A 74 -7.04 -1.06 -2.19
CA TRP A 74 -5.82 -1.23 -2.99
C TRP A 74 -4.60 -1.57 -2.13
N HIS A 75 -4.44 -0.95 -0.96
CA HIS A 75 -3.37 -1.29 0.00
C HIS A 75 -3.49 -2.73 0.49
N VAL A 76 -4.70 -3.17 0.86
CA VAL A 76 -4.97 -4.53 1.33
C VAL A 76 -4.70 -5.56 0.23
N TYR A 77 -5.14 -5.28 -1.01
CA TYR A 77 -4.85 -6.17 -2.15
C TYR A 77 -3.35 -6.27 -2.43
N ALA A 78 -2.62 -5.16 -2.41
CA ALA A 78 -1.17 -5.18 -2.55
C ALA A 78 -0.50 -6.02 -1.44
N ALA A 79 -1.02 -5.96 -0.20
CA ALA A 79 -0.50 -6.71 0.92
C ALA A 79 -0.73 -8.23 0.76
N TYR A 80 -1.90 -8.64 0.24
CA TYR A 80 -2.15 -10.04 -0.08
C TYR A 80 -1.23 -10.57 -1.17
N VAL A 81 -1.04 -9.82 -2.25
CA VAL A 81 -0.11 -10.22 -3.32
C VAL A 81 1.32 -10.29 -2.78
N PHE A 82 1.73 -9.32 -1.95
CA PHE A 82 3.04 -9.30 -1.32
C PHE A 82 3.29 -10.54 -0.46
N PHE A 83 2.31 -10.92 0.37
CA PHE A 83 2.40 -12.09 1.23
C PHE A 83 2.60 -13.38 0.42
N VAL A 84 1.84 -13.55 -0.67
CA VAL A 84 1.98 -14.69 -1.57
C VAL A 84 3.37 -14.73 -2.23
N ILE A 85 3.86 -13.60 -2.74
CA ILE A 85 5.20 -13.53 -3.36
C ILE A 85 6.32 -13.86 -2.37
N ILE A 86 6.23 -13.35 -1.14
CA ILE A 86 7.19 -13.68 -0.06
C ILE A 86 7.14 -15.17 0.25
N ALA A 87 5.95 -15.76 0.40
CA ALA A 87 5.79 -17.18 0.71
C ALA A 87 6.39 -18.05 -0.40
N VAL A 88 6.06 -17.77 -1.67
CA VAL A 88 6.64 -18.46 -2.85
C VAL A 88 8.15 -18.31 -2.88
N ARG A 89 8.67 -17.12 -2.55
CA ARG A 89 10.12 -16.87 -2.50
C ARG A 89 10.81 -17.68 -1.41
N ILE A 90 10.23 -17.77 -0.22
CA ILE A 90 10.78 -18.59 0.87
C ILE A 90 10.80 -20.06 0.46
N ILE A 91 9.69 -20.58 -0.06
CA ILE A 91 9.62 -21.97 -0.54
C ILE A 91 10.66 -22.22 -1.64
N TYR A 92 10.78 -21.32 -2.61
CA TYR A 92 11.78 -21.43 -3.68
C TYR A 92 13.23 -21.50 -3.14
N MET A 93 13.56 -20.73 -2.10
CA MET A 93 14.88 -20.77 -1.46
C MET A 93 15.11 -22.00 -0.58
N LEU A 94 14.04 -22.66 -0.11
CA LEU A 94 14.15 -23.89 0.68
C LEU A 94 14.33 -25.13 -0.21
N VAL A 95 13.69 -25.12 -1.38
CA VAL A 95 13.74 -26.25 -2.33
C VAL A 95 15.03 -26.26 -3.16
N LYS A 96 15.71 -25.11 -3.30
CA LYS A 96 16.86 -24.94 -4.19
C LYS A 96 18.04 -24.26 -3.50
#